data_AF-A0A7X8EXG0-F1
#
_entry.id   AF-A0A7X8EXG0-F1
#
_cell.length_a   1.000
_cell.length_b   1.000
_cell.length_c   1.000
_cell.angle_alpha   90.00
_cell.angle_beta   90.00
_cell.angle_gamma   90.00
#
_symmetry.space_group_name_H-M   'P 1'
#
loop_
_entity.id
_entity.type
_entity.pdbx_description
1 polymer ?
#
loop_
_entity_poly.entity_id
_entity_poly.type
_entity_poly.pdbx_seq_one_letter_code
_entity_poly.pdbx_strand_id
1 'polypeptide(L)'
;HANITSVAQLTDDQLQEIRRLLTWQKKSKYLWVNMGAENANGHLVAANCPGKIAPYRPDDWEELLYTTAERMSRNGFFAVVSLVLGLPGETPDDIQRTLKLVRFLETQDAVVFPVFYEPYTREDIAEGRRFSLDVMRPEHLQLYRTCYEINFKKVPLLFWDNQRCAGVPWLKRAVMRVLGKTEVAAWRKAFVRVGKQINRPESQAKSERHYV
;
A
#
# COMPACT_ATOMS: atom_id res chain seq x y z
N HIS A 1 3.69 -12.37 -8.19
CA HIS A 1 4.14 -11.74 -6.93
C HIS A 1 5.66 -11.73 -6.96
N ALA A 2 6.31 -10.66 -6.53
CA ALA A 2 7.77 -10.55 -6.54
C ALA A 2 8.25 -9.88 -5.25
N ASN A 3 9.30 -10.43 -4.64
CA ASN A 3 9.96 -9.77 -3.52
C ASN A 3 10.80 -8.59 -4.03
N ILE A 4 10.80 -7.48 -3.31
CA ILE A 4 11.53 -6.26 -3.66
C ILE A 4 13.02 -6.56 -3.79
N THR A 5 13.59 -7.36 -2.88
CA THR A 5 15.01 -7.72 -2.90
C THR A 5 15.40 -8.54 -4.13
N SER A 6 14.48 -9.35 -4.67
CA SER A 6 14.72 -10.10 -5.91
C SER A 6 14.67 -9.17 -7.13
N VAL A 7 13.70 -8.25 -7.17
CA VAL A 7 13.55 -7.29 -8.27
C VAL A 7 14.73 -6.31 -8.30
N ALA A 8 15.23 -5.90 -7.13
CA ALA A 8 16.35 -4.98 -7.01
C ALA A 8 17.66 -5.50 -7.65
N GLN A 9 17.79 -6.83 -7.81
CA GLN A 9 18.93 -7.47 -8.45
C GLN A 9 18.82 -7.53 -9.98
N LEU A 10 17.64 -7.22 -10.54
CA LEU A 10 17.42 -7.25 -11.98
C LEU A 10 17.90 -5.96 -12.64
N THR A 11 18.54 -6.12 -13.81
CA THR A 11 18.89 -5.01 -14.70
C THR A 11 17.68 -4.54 -15.50
N ASP A 12 17.77 -3.33 -16.09
CA ASP A 12 16.72 -2.82 -16.98
C ASP A 12 16.48 -3.76 -18.17
N ASP A 13 17.54 -4.29 -18.79
CA ASP A 13 17.42 -5.24 -19.92
C ASP A 13 16.66 -6.51 -19.52
N GLN A 14 16.96 -7.06 -18.34
CA GLN A 14 16.25 -8.22 -17.82
C GLN A 14 14.77 -7.92 -17.55
N LEU A 15 14.46 -6.75 -16.99
CA LEU A 15 13.08 -6.31 -16.74
C LEU A 15 12.31 -6.11 -18.04
N GLN A 16 12.94 -5.52 -19.06
CA GLN A 16 12.33 -5.33 -20.38
C GLN A 16 12.06 -6.66 -21.07
N GLU A 17 12.99 -7.61 -20.97
CA GLU A 17 12.80 -8.96 -21.51
C GLU A 17 11.66 -9.70 -20.79
N ILE A 18 11.61 -9.65 -19.45
CA ILE A 18 10.50 -10.19 -18.65
C ILE A 18 9.18 -9.57 -19.11
N ARG A 19 9.12 -8.25 -19.26
CA ARG A 19 7.92 -7.56 -19.75
C ARG A 19 7.52 -8.04 -21.14
N ARG A 20 8.47 -8.16 -22.06
CA ARG A 20 8.23 -8.63 -23.44
C ARG A 20 7.63 -10.04 -23.42
N LEU A 21 8.19 -10.93 -22.62
CA LEU A 21 7.70 -12.31 -22.46
C LEU A 21 6.29 -12.35 -21.85
N LEU A 22 6.03 -11.56 -20.82
CA LEU A 22 4.73 -11.53 -20.14
C LEU A 22 3.61 -10.86 -20.98
N THR A 23 3.97 -10.08 -22.00
CA THR A 23 3.01 -9.35 -22.85
C THR A 23 3.03 -9.82 -24.31
N TRP A 24 3.66 -10.96 -24.60
CA TRP A 24 3.93 -11.39 -25.98
C TRP A 24 2.68 -11.58 -26.84
N GLN A 25 1.59 -12.12 -26.27
CA GLN A 25 0.31 -12.32 -26.99
C GLN A 25 -0.56 -11.06 -27.01
N LYS A 26 -0.54 -10.29 -25.91
CA LYS A 26 -1.36 -9.09 -25.76
C LYS A 26 -0.60 -8.03 -24.98
N LYS A 27 -0.45 -6.86 -25.61
CA LYS A 27 0.14 -5.68 -24.97
C LYS A 27 -0.79 -5.16 -23.88
N SER A 28 -0.35 -5.32 -22.63
CA SER A 28 -0.91 -4.64 -21.46
C SER A 28 -0.12 -3.36 -21.20
N LYS A 29 -0.81 -2.25 -20.96
CA LYS A 29 -0.16 -0.99 -20.56
C LYS A 29 0.28 -1.10 -19.10
N TYR A 30 -0.61 -1.60 -18.23
CA TYR A 30 -0.38 -1.72 -16.79
C TYR A 30 -0.14 -3.19 -16.40
N LEU A 31 1.02 -3.73 -16.79
CA LEU A 31 1.45 -5.05 -16.34
C LEU A 31 1.79 -4.98 -14.84
N TRP A 32 0.89 -5.49 -14.01
CA TRP A 32 0.97 -5.29 -12.58
C TRP A 32 1.75 -6.40 -11.85
N VAL A 33 2.40 -6.02 -10.75
CA VAL A 33 3.16 -6.94 -9.90
C VAL A 33 2.98 -6.59 -8.43
N ASN A 34 2.62 -7.59 -7.62
CA ASN A 34 2.54 -7.43 -6.17
C ASN A 34 3.93 -7.44 -5.54
N MET A 35 4.23 -6.42 -4.74
CA MET A 35 5.51 -6.20 -4.07
C MET A 35 5.25 -5.82 -2.59
N GLY A 36 5.83 -6.57 -1.65
CA GLY A 36 5.66 -6.29 -0.22
C GLY A 36 6.76 -5.38 0.31
N ALA A 37 6.42 -4.15 0.71
CA ALA A 37 7.35 -3.21 1.33
C ALA A 37 7.25 -3.20 2.86
N GLU A 38 6.06 -3.49 3.40
CA GLU A 38 5.72 -3.50 4.83
C GLU A 38 5.86 -2.13 5.51
N ASN A 39 7.07 -1.58 5.60
CA ASN A 39 7.38 -0.27 6.16
C ASN A 39 8.67 0.28 5.52
N ALA A 40 8.85 1.61 5.51
CA ALA A 40 10.07 2.22 5.00
C ALA A 40 11.28 2.01 5.93
N ASN A 41 11.09 1.85 7.24
CA ASN A 41 12.18 1.56 8.16
C ASN A 41 12.59 0.08 8.08
N GLY A 42 13.75 -0.19 7.51
CA GLY A 42 14.27 -1.56 7.39
C GLY A 42 14.55 -2.24 8.73
N HIS A 43 14.85 -1.52 9.81
CA HIS A 43 15.04 -2.15 11.14
C HIS A 43 13.73 -2.71 11.69
N LEU A 44 12.63 -1.97 11.50
CA LEU A 44 11.30 -2.43 11.88
C LEU A 44 10.87 -3.63 11.03
N VAL A 45 11.16 -3.60 9.73
CA VAL A 45 10.89 -4.74 8.84
C VAL A 45 11.79 -5.93 9.18
N ALA A 46 13.05 -5.73 9.57
CA ALA A 46 13.96 -6.81 9.95
C ALA A 46 13.50 -7.52 11.23
N ALA A 47 13.02 -6.76 12.21
CA ALA A 47 12.52 -7.27 13.47
C ALA A 47 11.24 -8.13 13.30
N ASN A 48 10.38 -7.76 12.35
CA ASN A 48 9.09 -8.41 12.14
C ASN A 48 9.07 -9.42 10.98
N CYS A 49 9.91 -9.23 9.97
CA CYS A 49 9.92 -9.96 8.70
C CYS A 49 11.36 -10.12 8.16
N PRO A 50 12.28 -10.77 8.88
CA PRO A 50 13.71 -10.80 8.52
C PRO A 50 13.96 -11.39 7.12
N GLY A 51 13.16 -12.38 6.71
CA GLY A 51 13.25 -13.00 5.38
C GLY A 51 12.90 -12.07 4.21
N LYS A 52 12.22 -10.94 4.44
CA LYS A 52 11.90 -9.97 3.37
C LYS A 52 13.09 -9.11 2.97
N ILE A 53 13.99 -8.80 3.90
CA ILE A 53 15.10 -7.87 3.66
C ILE A 53 16.35 -8.57 3.15
N ALA A 54 16.55 -9.84 3.49
CA ALA A 54 17.74 -10.59 3.05
C ALA A 54 17.90 -10.54 1.50
N PRO A 55 19.13 -10.34 0.97
CA PRO A 55 20.42 -10.25 1.67
C PRO A 55 20.86 -8.82 2.05
N TYR A 56 19.98 -7.82 1.94
CA TYR A 56 20.33 -6.40 2.14
C TYR A 56 20.44 -6.05 3.62
N ARG A 57 21.13 -4.94 3.94
CA ARG A 57 21.16 -4.42 5.30
C ARG A 57 19.85 -3.67 5.59
N PRO A 58 19.36 -3.68 6.83
CA PRO A 58 18.21 -2.87 7.23
C PRO A 58 18.39 -1.37 6.92
N ASP A 59 19.61 -0.85 7.01
CA ASP A 59 19.92 0.56 6.72
C ASP A 59 19.67 0.93 5.25
N ASP A 60 19.89 -0.01 4.33
CA ASP A 60 19.79 0.21 2.89
C ASP A 60 18.34 0.04 2.37
N TRP A 61 17.45 -0.50 3.21
CA TRP A 61 16.10 -0.89 2.82
C TRP A 61 15.28 0.28 2.28
N GLU A 62 15.31 1.44 2.95
CA GLU A 62 14.51 2.58 2.54
C GLU A 62 14.90 3.03 1.12
N GLU A 63 16.19 3.23 0.84
CA GLU A 63 16.69 3.60 -0.49
C GLU A 63 16.37 2.53 -1.54
N LEU A 64 16.46 1.26 -1.17
CA LEU A 64 16.10 0.14 -2.05
C LEU A 64 14.65 0.22 -2.51
N LEU A 65 13.71 0.64 -1.64
CA LEU A 65 12.30 0.82 -1.99
C LEU A 65 12.12 1.90 -3.07
N TYR A 66 12.76 3.06 -2.89
CA TYR A 66 12.68 4.17 -3.86
C TYR A 66 13.26 3.77 -5.22
N THR A 67 14.48 3.26 -5.22
CA THR A 67 15.20 2.89 -6.45
C THR A 67 14.52 1.74 -7.19
N THR A 68 13.99 0.76 -6.47
CA THR A 68 13.26 -0.36 -7.07
C THR A 68 11.92 0.10 -7.66
N ALA A 69 11.17 0.95 -6.97
CA ALA A 69 9.91 1.46 -7.48
C ALA A 69 10.08 2.31 -8.75
N GLU A 70 11.09 3.18 -8.78
CA GLU A 70 11.45 3.95 -9.98
C GLU A 70 11.84 3.03 -11.13
N ARG A 71 12.70 2.03 -10.87
CA ARG A 71 13.14 1.06 -11.89
C ARG A 71 11.98 0.28 -12.46
N MET A 72 11.04 -0.16 -11.63
CA MET A 72 9.87 -0.90 -12.09
C MET A 72 8.97 -0.02 -12.96
N SER A 73 8.72 1.21 -12.52
CA SER A 73 7.92 2.21 -13.23
C SER A 73 8.49 2.51 -14.63
N ARG A 74 9.79 2.85 -14.73
CA ARG A 74 10.44 3.18 -16.01
C ARG A 74 10.49 2.00 -16.99
N ASN A 75 10.52 0.76 -16.48
CA ASN A 75 10.46 -0.45 -17.31
C ASN A 75 9.01 -0.91 -17.59
N GLY A 76 8.02 -0.06 -17.29
CA GLY A 76 6.61 -0.24 -17.65
C GLY A 76 5.83 -1.18 -16.73
N PHE A 77 6.39 -1.58 -15.59
CA PHE A 77 5.65 -2.35 -14.60
C PHE A 77 4.80 -1.44 -13.72
N PHE A 78 3.62 -1.94 -13.36
CA PHE A 78 2.71 -1.28 -12.45
C PHE A 78 2.79 -1.92 -11.06
N ALA A 79 3.47 -1.29 -10.11
CA ALA A 79 3.68 -1.89 -8.80
C ALA A 79 2.41 -1.85 -7.94
N VAL A 80 2.07 -2.98 -7.34
CA VAL A 80 1.06 -3.09 -6.29
C VAL A 80 1.81 -3.28 -4.98
N VAL A 81 2.03 -2.18 -4.27
CA VAL A 81 2.88 -2.14 -3.07
C VAL A 81 2.04 -2.37 -1.82
N SER A 82 2.39 -3.35 -1.00
CA SER A 82 1.73 -3.60 0.28
C SER A 82 2.52 -3.00 1.45
N LEU A 83 1.81 -2.35 2.36
CA LEU A 83 2.34 -1.80 3.63
C LEU A 83 1.56 -2.36 4.81
N VAL A 84 2.21 -2.53 5.96
CA VAL A 84 1.60 -3.02 7.19
C VAL A 84 1.61 -1.90 8.22
N LEU A 85 0.42 -1.54 8.71
CA LEU A 85 0.24 -0.55 9.77
C LEU A 85 0.16 -1.25 11.12
N GLY A 86 0.82 -0.68 12.13
CA GLY A 86 0.80 -1.20 13.48
C GLY A 86 1.76 -2.37 13.72
N LEU A 87 2.87 -2.43 12.98
CA LEU A 87 3.91 -3.43 13.26
C LEU A 87 4.39 -3.31 14.73
N PRO A 88 4.67 -4.43 15.41
CA PRO A 88 5.31 -4.41 16.72
C PRO A 88 6.57 -3.54 16.73
N GLY A 89 6.57 -2.51 17.59
CA GLY A 89 7.63 -1.52 17.70
C GLY A 89 7.50 -0.28 16.81
N GLU A 90 6.43 -0.14 16.01
CA GLU A 90 6.26 1.00 15.09
C GLU A 90 6.11 2.34 15.82
N THR A 91 7.04 3.25 15.53
CA THR A 91 7.07 4.60 16.08
C THR A 91 6.40 5.61 15.15
N PRO A 92 6.04 6.82 15.65
CA PRO A 92 5.54 7.89 14.78
C PRO A 92 6.52 8.29 13.66
N ASP A 93 7.83 8.20 13.89
CA ASP A 93 8.84 8.50 12.86
C ASP A 93 8.79 7.48 11.71
N ASP A 94 8.61 6.20 12.02
CA ASP A 94 8.45 5.13 11.02
C ASP A 94 7.25 5.37 10.11
N ILE A 95 6.14 5.85 10.68
CA ILE A 95 4.94 6.22 9.91
C ILE A 95 5.26 7.40 8.99
N GLN A 96 5.96 8.42 9.48
CA GLN A 96 6.29 9.60 8.68
C GLN A 96 7.26 9.27 7.55
N ARG A 97 8.27 8.41 7.80
CA ARG A 97 9.16 7.87 6.75
C ARG A 97 8.36 7.10 5.70
N THR A 98 7.47 6.21 6.14
CA THR A 98 6.59 5.46 5.23
C THR A 98 5.64 6.36 4.46
N LEU A 99 5.12 7.44 5.07
CA LEU A 99 4.30 8.43 4.38
C LEU A 99 5.07 9.17 3.28
N LYS A 100 6.35 9.48 3.48
CA LYS A 100 7.21 10.05 2.43
C LYS A 100 7.36 9.08 1.26
N LEU A 101 7.59 7.79 1.53
CA LEU A 101 7.62 6.75 0.50
C LEU A 101 6.30 6.69 -0.26
N VAL A 102 5.15 6.69 0.42
CA VAL A 102 3.83 6.64 -0.23
C VAL A 102 3.61 7.85 -1.14
N ARG A 103 4.00 9.06 -0.72
CA ARG A 103 3.92 10.26 -1.58
C ARG A 103 4.82 10.14 -2.80
N PHE A 104 6.01 9.53 -2.67
CA PHE A 104 6.85 9.23 -3.82
C PHE A 104 6.20 8.21 -4.76
N LEU A 105 5.61 7.13 -4.24
CA LEU A 105 4.90 6.13 -5.04
C LEU A 105 3.71 6.71 -5.82
N GLU A 106 3.13 7.83 -5.37
CA GLU A 106 2.14 8.57 -6.15
C GLU A 106 2.69 9.03 -7.50
N THR A 107 3.98 9.38 -7.59
CA THR A 107 4.66 9.83 -8.81
C THR A 107 5.08 8.68 -9.74
N GLN A 108 5.02 7.43 -9.26
CA GLN A 108 5.41 6.22 -10.00
C GLN A 108 4.19 5.51 -10.58
N ASP A 109 4.36 4.51 -11.46
CA ASP A 109 3.28 3.60 -11.84
C ASP A 109 2.99 2.59 -10.71
N ALA A 110 2.36 3.05 -9.62
CA ALA A 110 2.13 2.24 -8.43
C ALA A 110 0.82 2.54 -7.71
N VAL A 111 0.21 1.51 -7.11
CA VAL A 111 -0.86 1.59 -6.10
C VAL A 111 -0.34 1.05 -4.77
N VAL A 112 -0.92 1.50 -3.66
CA VAL A 112 -0.44 1.19 -2.31
C VAL A 112 -1.57 0.65 -1.46
N PHE A 113 -1.44 -0.58 -0.97
CA PHE A 113 -2.43 -1.24 -0.13
C PHE A 113 -1.95 -1.29 1.33
N PRO A 114 -2.50 -0.44 2.20
CA PRO A 114 -2.25 -0.51 3.63
C PRO A 114 -3.10 -1.65 4.22
N VAL A 115 -2.44 -2.62 4.85
CA VAL A 115 -3.08 -3.68 5.64
C VAL A 115 -2.79 -3.47 7.12
N PHE A 116 -3.65 -3.97 7.98
CA PHE A 116 -3.45 -3.90 9.43
C PHE A 116 -2.61 -5.10 9.88
N TYR A 117 -1.73 -4.87 10.85
CA TYR A 117 -0.99 -5.94 11.50
C TYR A 117 -1.96 -6.90 12.21
N GLU A 118 -1.81 -8.18 11.90
CA GLU A 118 -2.50 -9.27 12.57
C GLU A 118 -1.45 -10.14 13.30
N PRO A 119 -1.61 -10.37 14.62
CA PRO A 119 -0.66 -11.15 15.39
C PRO A 119 -0.67 -12.62 14.96
N TYR A 120 0.52 -13.22 14.87
CA TYR A 120 0.70 -14.63 14.48
C TYR A 120 1.52 -15.43 15.49
N THR A 121 2.22 -14.77 16.42
CA THR A 121 2.91 -15.42 17.54
C THR A 121 1.90 -15.69 18.66
N ARG A 122 2.15 -16.71 19.49
CA ARG A 122 1.23 -17.02 20.60
C ARG A 122 1.19 -15.89 21.61
N GLU A 123 2.32 -15.24 21.81
CA GLU A 123 2.53 -14.13 22.72
C GLU A 123 1.74 -12.90 22.26
N ASP A 124 1.89 -12.48 21.00
CA ASP A 124 1.16 -11.31 20.48
C ASP A 124 -0.36 -11.57 20.42
N ILE A 125 -0.78 -12.82 20.17
CA ILE A 125 -2.20 -13.22 20.22
C ILE A 125 -2.72 -13.13 21.66
N ALA A 126 -1.99 -13.68 22.64
CA ALA A 126 -2.37 -13.66 24.04
C ALA A 126 -2.45 -12.22 24.60
N GLU A 127 -1.56 -11.35 24.14
CA GLU A 127 -1.54 -9.93 24.52
C GLU A 127 -2.50 -9.05 23.70
N GLY A 128 -3.19 -9.62 22.70
CA GLY A 128 -4.18 -8.91 21.91
C GLY A 128 -3.59 -7.77 21.06
N ARG A 129 -2.34 -7.88 20.61
CA ARG A 129 -1.60 -6.82 19.87
C ARG A 129 -2.05 -6.60 18.42
N ARG A 130 -3.31 -6.94 18.10
CA ARG A 130 -3.91 -6.66 16.79
C ARG A 130 -4.00 -5.16 16.54
N PHE A 131 -3.78 -4.75 15.29
CA PHE A 131 -4.01 -3.37 14.91
C PHE A 131 -5.46 -3.15 14.47
N SER A 132 -6.09 -2.12 15.02
CA SER A 132 -7.48 -1.76 14.74
C SER A 132 -7.71 -0.26 14.84
N LEU A 133 -8.91 0.18 14.46
CA LEU A 133 -9.24 1.62 14.40
C LEU A 133 -9.20 2.32 15.77
N ASP A 134 -9.41 1.59 16.86
CA ASP A 134 -9.36 2.10 18.23
C ASP A 134 -7.94 2.44 18.71
N VAL A 135 -6.92 1.74 18.20
CA VAL A 135 -5.49 2.02 18.47
C VAL A 135 -4.82 2.84 17.36
N MET A 136 -5.59 3.26 16.34
CA MET A 136 -5.09 4.04 15.23
C MET A 136 -4.72 5.46 15.66
N ARG A 137 -3.49 5.88 15.32
CA ARG A 137 -2.96 7.22 15.58
C ARG A 137 -3.35 8.17 14.44
N PRO A 138 -3.38 9.49 14.64
CA PRO A 138 -3.62 10.45 13.56
C PRO A 138 -2.68 10.27 12.35
N GLU A 139 -1.41 9.94 12.59
CA GLU A 139 -0.40 9.68 11.57
C GLU A 139 -0.73 8.40 10.78
N HIS A 140 -1.18 7.34 11.45
CA HIS A 140 -1.65 6.11 10.78
C HIS A 140 -2.82 6.42 9.85
N LEU A 141 -3.79 7.23 10.31
CA LEU A 141 -4.93 7.63 9.50
C LEU A 141 -4.49 8.47 8.29
N GLN A 142 -3.52 9.36 8.46
CA GLN A 142 -2.95 10.14 7.36
C GLN A 142 -2.28 9.24 6.32
N LEU A 143 -1.47 8.28 6.76
CA LEU A 143 -0.85 7.28 5.89
C LEU A 143 -1.91 6.48 5.14
N TYR A 144 -2.88 5.91 5.84
CA TYR A 144 -3.97 5.12 5.27
C TYR A 144 -4.74 5.88 4.18
N ARG A 145 -5.15 7.13 4.49
CA ARG A 145 -5.85 8.00 3.52
C ARG A 145 -5.01 8.29 2.29
N THR A 146 -3.72 8.57 2.48
CA THR A 146 -2.81 8.89 1.36
C THR A 146 -2.70 7.70 0.41
N CYS A 147 -2.56 6.47 0.93
CA CYS A 147 -2.57 5.25 0.12
C CYS A 147 -3.86 5.11 -0.69
N TYR A 148 -5.02 5.30 -0.05
CA TYR A 148 -6.31 5.17 -0.74
C TYR A 148 -6.54 6.25 -1.80
N GLU A 149 -6.09 7.47 -1.59
CA GLU A 149 -6.19 8.52 -2.63
C GLU A 149 -5.36 8.18 -3.87
N ILE A 150 -4.19 7.56 -3.72
CA ILE A 150 -3.42 7.01 -4.85
C ILE A 150 -4.23 5.91 -5.55
N ASN A 151 -4.80 4.99 -4.77
CA ASN A 151 -5.59 3.88 -5.30
C ASN A 151 -6.81 4.37 -6.08
N PHE A 152 -7.54 5.36 -5.58
CA PHE A 152 -8.70 5.93 -6.26
C PHE A 152 -8.35 6.56 -7.61
N LYS A 153 -7.14 7.11 -7.76
CA LYS A 153 -6.67 7.67 -9.03
C LYS A 153 -6.25 6.57 -10.00
N LYS A 154 -5.52 5.56 -9.53
CA LYS A 154 -4.78 4.63 -10.41
C LYS A 154 -5.42 3.26 -10.60
N VAL A 155 -6.13 2.72 -9.60
CA VAL A 155 -6.86 1.46 -9.72
C VAL A 155 -7.84 1.48 -10.91
N PRO A 156 -8.61 2.55 -11.16
CA PRO A 156 -9.48 2.60 -12.34
C PRO A 156 -8.74 2.48 -13.67
N LEU A 157 -7.50 3.00 -13.76
CA LEU A 157 -6.67 2.89 -14.97
C LEU A 157 -6.24 1.44 -15.21
N LEU A 158 -5.77 0.79 -14.14
CA LEU A 158 -5.39 -0.63 -14.15
C LEU A 158 -6.57 -1.53 -14.54
N PHE A 159 -7.73 -1.36 -13.88
CA PHE A 159 -8.93 -2.15 -14.17
C PHE A 159 -9.42 -1.94 -15.60
N TRP A 160 -9.42 -0.69 -16.08
CA TRP A 160 -9.84 -0.38 -17.43
C TRP A 160 -8.97 -1.06 -18.48
N ASP A 161 -7.65 -1.04 -18.31
CA ASP A 161 -6.72 -1.68 -19.22
C ASP A 161 -6.85 -3.20 -19.19
N ASN A 162 -6.97 -3.79 -17.99
CA ASN A 162 -7.17 -5.23 -17.84
C ASN A 162 -8.46 -5.70 -18.54
N GLN A 163 -9.57 -4.96 -18.34
CA GLN A 163 -10.85 -5.26 -19.00
C GLN A 163 -10.77 -5.08 -20.52
N ARG A 164 -10.04 -4.07 -21.01
CA ARG A 164 -9.77 -3.86 -22.43
C ARG A 164 -9.00 -5.05 -23.02
N CYS A 165 -7.94 -5.51 -22.36
CA CYS A 165 -7.16 -6.67 -22.78
C CYS A 165 -7.95 -7.99 -22.75
N ALA A 166 -8.86 -8.12 -21.79
CA ALA A 166 -9.78 -9.24 -21.65
C ALA A 166 -10.96 -9.23 -22.65
N GLY A 167 -11.09 -8.18 -23.48
CA GLY A 167 -12.14 -8.10 -24.50
C GLY A 167 -13.52 -7.70 -23.95
N VAL A 168 -13.59 -7.09 -22.76
CA VAL A 168 -14.86 -6.69 -22.16
C VAL A 168 -15.53 -5.57 -23.00
N PRO A 169 -16.82 -5.69 -23.36
CA PRO A 169 -17.53 -4.66 -24.13
C PRO A 169 -17.49 -3.29 -23.46
N TRP A 170 -17.45 -2.23 -24.26
CA TRP A 170 -17.29 -0.85 -23.77
C TRP A 170 -18.38 -0.44 -22.78
N LEU A 171 -19.64 -0.86 -23.00
CA LEU A 171 -20.78 -0.50 -22.18
C LEU A 171 -20.62 -1.02 -20.74
N LYS A 172 -20.18 -2.27 -20.59
CA LYS A 172 -19.92 -2.88 -19.27
C LYS A 172 -18.77 -2.15 -18.54
N ARG A 173 -17.74 -1.73 -19.28
CA ARG A 173 -16.64 -0.92 -18.73
C ARG A 173 -17.12 0.46 -18.27
N ALA A 174 -18.00 1.11 -19.03
CA ALA A 174 -18.56 2.41 -18.67
C ALA A 174 -19.40 2.34 -17.38
N VAL A 175 -20.25 1.31 -17.24
CA VAL A 175 -21.05 1.08 -16.01
C VAL A 175 -20.13 0.87 -14.79
N MET A 176 -19.11 0.01 -14.91
CA MET A 176 -18.16 -0.22 -13.81
C MET A 176 -17.40 1.05 -13.40
N ARG A 177 -17.07 1.93 -14.36
CA ARG A 177 -16.43 3.22 -14.07
C ARG A 177 -17.34 4.13 -13.23
N VAL A 178 -18.65 4.11 -13.47
CA VAL A 178 -19.62 4.89 -12.68
C VAL A 178 -19.75 4.33 -11.26
N LEU A 179 -19.87 3.01 -11.12
CA LEU A 179 -19.93 2.34 -9.80
C LEU A 179 -18.67 2.61 -8.97
N GLY A 180 -17.49 2.57 -9.60
CA GLY A 180 -16.24 2.91 -8.91
C GLY A 180 -16.24 4.35 -8.35
N LYS A 181 -16.81 5.33 -9.07
CA LYS A 181 -16.90 6.72 -8.57
C LYS A 181 -17.80 6.83 -7.33
N THR A 182 -18.89 6.06 -7.27
CA THR A 182 -19.78 6.05 -6.10
C THR A 182 -19.11 5.43 -4.88
N GLU A 183 -18.34 4.36 -5.06
CA GLU A 183 -17.57 3.74 -3.98
C GLU A 183 -16.49 4.68 -3.46
N VAL A 184 -15.74 5.35 -4.34
CA VAL A 184 -14.73 6.36 -3.95
C VAL A 184 -15.35 7.47 -3.11
N ALA A 185 -16.53 7.97 -3.50
CA ALA A 185 -17.23 9.00 -2.73
C ALA A 185 -17.68 8.49 -1.35
N ALA A 186 -18.15 7.24 -1.25
CA ALA A 186 -18.51 6.62 0.02
C ALA A 186 -17.28 6.46 0.95
N TRP A 187 -16.16 5.98 0.41
CA TRP A 187 -14.91 5.85 1.16
C TRP A 187 -14.37 7.18 1.66
N ARG A 188 -14.37 8.24 0.83
CA ARG A 188 -13.97 9.58 1.27
C ARG A 188 -14.84 10.10 2.42
N LYS A 189 -16.16 9.87 2.38
CA LYS A 189 -17.07 10.21 3.50
C LYS A 189 -16.74 9.41 4.76
N ALA A 190 -16.46 8.11 4.63
CA ALA A 190 -16.05 7.26 5.74
C ALA A 190 -14.74 7.76 6.37
N PHE A 191 -13.75 8.13 5.56
CA PHE A 191 -12.51 8.72 6.06
C PHE A 191 -12.75 9.99 6.86
N VAL A 192 -13.55 10.92 6.36
CA VAL A 192 -13.90 12.14 7.11
C VAL A 192 -14.53 11.80 8.46
N ARG A 193 -15.46 10.84 8.51
CA ARG A 193 -16.12 10.40 9.73
C ARG A 193 -15.12 9.82 10.75
N VAL A 194 -14.27 8.88 10.31
CA VAL A 194 -13.25 8.27 11.17
C VAL A 194 -12.26 9.31 11.68
N GLY A 195 -11.88 10.29 10.85
CA GLY A 195 -11.00 11.38 11.30
C GLY A 195 -11.60 12.25 12.39
N LYS A 196 -12.91 12.52 12.33
CA LYS A 196 -13.59 13.24 13.41
C LYS A 196 -13.60 12.45 14.73
N GLN A 197 -13.64 11.12 14.65
CA GLN A 197 -13.60 10.24 15.83
C GLN A 197 -12.19 10.20 16.44
N ILE A 198 -11.15 10.02 15.61
CA ILE A 198 -9.75 9.93 16.05
C ILE A 198 -9.25 11.29 16.60
N ASN A 199 -9.70 12.41 16.01
CA ASN A 199 -9.28 13.75 16.44
C ASN A 199 -10.15 14.36 17.55
N ARG A 200 -11.09 13.60 18.13
CA ARG A 200 -11.97 14.13 19.19
C ARG A 200 -11.15 14.23 20.49
N PRO A 201 -11.04 15.41 21.13
CA PRO A 201 -10.26 15.57 22.35
C PRO A 201 -10.81 14.69 23.48
N GLU A 202 -9.93 14.04 24.25
CA GLU A 202 -10.26 13.09 25.32
C GLU A 202 -11.27 13.62 26.35
N SER A 203 -11.35 14.95 26.53
CA SER A 203 -12.30 15.61 27.44
C SER A 203 -13.77 15.42 27.03
N GLN A 204 -14.08 15.24 25.75
CA GLN A 204 -15.46 15.00 25.29
C GLN A 204 -15.86 13.53 25.39
N ALA A 205 -14.93 12.59 25.20
CA ALA A 205 -15.18 11.15 25.23
C ALA A 205 -15.49 10.62 26.65
N LYS A 206 -14.99 11.28 27.70
CA LYS A 206 -15.33 10.96 29.10
C LYS A 206 -16.71 11.47 29.54
N SER A 207 -17.23 12.53 28.91
CA SER A 207 -18.56 13.08 29.25
C SER A 207 -19.71 12.18 28.79
N GLU A 208 -19.55 11.44 27.69
CA GLU A 208 -20.59 10.54 27.17
C GLU A 208 -20.62 9.17 27.89
N ARG A 209 -19.54 8.75 28.57
CA ARG A 209 -19.52 7.49 29.35
C ARG A 209 -20.12 7.60 30.76
N HIS A 210 -20.39 8.80 31.25
CA HIS A 210 -21.00 9.02 32.58
C HIS A 210 -22.53 9.22 32.53
N TYR A 211 -23.14 9.10 31.35
CA TYR A 211 -24.60 9.24 31.16
C TYR A 211 -25.27 8.01 30.52
N VAL A 212 -24.66 6.83 30.65
CA VAL A 212 -25.29 5.53 30.32
C VAL A 212 -25.33 4.67 31.56
#